data_AF-A0A6B2C044-F1
#
_entry.id   AF-A0A6B2C044-F1
#
_cell.length_a   1.000
_cell.length_b   1.000
_cell.length_c   1.000
_cell.angle_alpha   90.00
_cell.angle_beta   90.00
_cell.angle_gamma   90.00
#
_symmetry.space_group_name_H-M   'P 1'
#
loop_
_entity.id
_entity.type
_entity.pdbx_description
1 polymer ?
#
loop_
_entity_poly.entity_id
_entity_poly.type
_entity_poly.pdbx_seq_one_letter_code
_entity_poly.pdbx_strand_id
1 'polypeptide(L)'
;LSFYKALAEVVVYDILASAPLAECHTGAYYSKKPHTKRSAHLLFLYGFIMLILSTISGFIFDKWVTQSEFLPSYYLGPAGEAIELGLGTLGGLFVLIGFLMYWPSRFRGESNLRITGTDVFILLLVFTVLTGFVLEVAEIFFTYSVTVVFWIHISFVFLLFITMPYTKFSHVLYQIIWNYYERYARRTGKQPKIPSGVS
;
A
#
# COMPACT_ATOMS: atom_id res chain seq x y z
N LEU A 1 -9.21 -27.66 -9.69
CA LEU A 1 -9.83 -26.56 -10.46
C LEU A 1 -10.43 -25.44 -9.58
N SER A 2 -11.11 -25.79 -8.47
CA SER A 2 -11.74 -24.81 -7.55
C SER A 2 -10.75 -23.84 -6.90
N PHE A 3 -9.54 -24.30 -6.55
CA PHE A 3 -8.46 -23.48 -5.99
C PHE A 3 -8.07 -22.31 -6.90
N TYR A 4 -7.66 -22.59 -8.14
CA TYR A 4 -7.23 -21.57 -9.10
C TYR A 4 -8.34 -20.58 -9.45
N LYS A 5 -9.59 -21.05 -9.56
CA LYS A 5 -10.74 -20.17 -9.81
C LYS A 5 -11.02 -19.22 -8.64
N ALA A 6 -10.93 -19.72 -7.39
CA ALA A 6 -11.11 -18.88 -6.20
C ALA A 6 -9.99 -17.84 -6.07
N LEU A 7 -8.75 -18.23 -6.36
CA LEU A 7 -7.61 -17.31 -6.35
C LEU A 7 -7.76 -16.20 -7.40
N ALA A 8 -8.07 -16.57 -8.65
CA ALA A 8 -8.25 -15.61 -9.73
C ALA A 8 -9.36 -14.58 -9.43
N GLU A 9 -10.47 -15.03 -8.85
CA GLU A 9 -11.58 -14.16 -8.49
C GLU A 9 -11.21 -13.19 -7.36
N VAL A 10 -10.40 -13.62 -6.38
CA VAL A 10 -9.93 -12.72 -5.32
C VAL A 10 -8.96 -11.67 -5.88
N VAL A 11 -8.04 -12.08 -6.75
CA VAL A 11 -7.12 -11.12 -7.40
C VAL A 11 -7.89 -10.12 -8.26
N VAL A 12 -8.86 -10.57 -9.05
CA VAL A 12 -9.62 -9.69 -9.95
C VAL A 12 -10.63 -8.81 -9.21
N TYR A 13 -11.42 -9.38 -8.30
CA TYR A 13 -12.50 -8.63 -7.65
C TYR A 13 -12.06 -7.91 -6.37
N ASP A 14 -11.17 -8.49 -5.58
CA ASP A 14 -10.83 -7.93 -4.27
C ASP A 14 -9.60 -7.01 -4.35
N ILE A 15 -8.62 -7.35 -5.19
CA ILE A 15 -7.41 -6.52 -5.38
C ILE A 15 -7.61 -5.52 -6.52
N LEU A 16 -7.94 -6.00 -7.72
CA LEU A 16 -8.06 -5.14 -8.91
C LEU A 16 -9.33 -4.29 -8.89
N ALA A 17 -10.50 -4.86 -8.61
CA ALA A 17 -11.75 -4.10 -8.53
C ALA A 17 -11.98 -3.45 -7.16
N SER A 18 -11.15 -3.76 -6.15
CA SER A 18 -11.28 -3.25 -4.78
C SER A 18 -12.72 -3.33 -4.24
N ALA A 19 -13.46 -4.38 -4.62
CA ALA A 19 -14.90 -4.50 -4.35
C ALA A 19 -15.25 -4.49 -2.84
N PRO A 20 -14.48 -5.12 -1.94
CA PRO A 20 -14.77 -5.05 -0.51
C PRO A 20 -14.68 -3.63 0.07
N LEU A 21 -13.80 -2.78 -0.49
CA LEU A 21 -13.68 -1.37 -0.12
C LEU A 21 -14.83 -0.51 -0.68
N ALA A 22 -15.56 -1.00 -1.68
CA ALA A 22 -16.75 -0.35 -2.21
C ALA A 22 -17.94 -0.43 -1.25
N GLU A 23 -18.01 -1.48 -0.43
CA GLU A 23 -19.12 -1.78 0.48
C GLU A 23 -18.93 -1.23 1.91
N CYS A 24 -17.71 -0.77 2.27
CA CYS A 24 -17.38 -0.24 3.61
C CYS A 24 -18.10 1.06 4.03
N HIS A 25 -19.12 1.53 3.30
CA HIS A 25 -19.80 2.81 3.56
C HIS A 25 -21.02 2.77 4.47
N THR A 26 -21.36 1.65 5.09
CA THR A 26 -22.44 1.61 6.08
C THR A 26 -22.15 2.44 7.34
N GLY A 27 -20.90 2.85 7.58
CA GLY A 27 -20.53 3.79 8.65
C GLY A 27 -20.56 5.28 8.27
N ALA A 28 -20.88 5.63 7.03
CA ALA A 28 -20.76 6.99 6.49
C ALA A 28 -22.04 7.86 6.63
N TYR A 29 -22.98 7.51 7.50
CA TYR A 29 -24.26 8.21 7.68
C TYR A 29 -24.13 9.70 8.03
N TYR A 30 -22.95 10.18 8.43
CA TYR A 30 -22.71 11.58 8.83
C TYR A 30 -21.90 12.42 7.82
N SER A 31 -21.43 11.86 6.70
CA SER A 31 -20.60 12.61 5.74
C SER A 31 -21.38 13.03 4.49
N LYS A 32 -21.48 14.35 4.23
CA LYS A 32 -22.03 14.90 2.98
C LYS A 32 -21.28 14.49 1.71
N LYS A 33 -20.07 13.92 1.80
CA LYS A 33 -19.25 13.46 0.65
C LYS A 33 -18.63 12.08 0.92
N PRO A 34 -19.41 10.99 0.92
CA PRO A 34 -18.89 9.64 1.21
C PRO A 34 -17.83 9.20 0.20
N HIS A 35 -17.94 9.65 -1.06
CA HIS A 35 -17.04 9.25 -2.15
C HIS A 35 -15.59 9.77 -2.00
N THR A 36 -15.35 10.92 -1.36
CA THR A 36 -13.98 11.47 -1.29
C THR A 36 -13.07 10.65 -0.40
N LYS A 37 -13.59 10.16 0.74
CA LYS A 37 -12.84 9.25 1.61
C LYS A 37 -12.58 7.93 0.88
N ARG A 38 -13.56 7.41 0.13
CA ARG A 38 -13.39 6.19 -0.68
C ARG A 38 -12.26 6.32 -1.68
N SER A 39 -12.31 7.36 -2.52
CA SER A 39 -11.30 7.60 -3.54
C SER A 39 -9.91 7.78 -2.93
N ALA A 40 -9.81 8.45 -1.78
CA ALA A 40 -8.54 8.58 -1.08
C ALA A 40 -7.96 7.23 -0.60
N HIS A 41 -8.78 6.34 -0.04
CA HIS A 41 -8.32 5.00 0.35
C HIS A 41 -7.90 4.15 -0.86
N LEU A 42 -8.64 4.24 -1.98
CA LEU A 42 -8.25 3.55 -3.21
C LEU A 42 -6.92 4.09 -3.77
N LEU A 43 -6.72 5.40 -3.75
CA LEU A 43 -5.44 6.01 -4.14
C LEU A 43 -4.28 5.54 -3.25
N PHE A 44 -4.48 5.46 -1.93
CA PHE A 44 -3.48 4.86 -1.04
C PHE A 44 -3.21 3.40 -1.36
N LEU A 45 -4.24 2.60 -1.63
CA LEU A 45 -4.09 1.18 -1.95
C LEU A 45 -3.32 0.96 -3.25
N TYR A 46 -3.77 1.58 -4.35
CA TYR A 46 -3.11 1.43 -5.65
C TYR A 46 -1.71 2.04 -5.64
N GLY A 47 -1.53 3.19 -4.96
CA GLY A 47 -0.22 3.79 -4.77
C GLY A 47 0.73 2.86 -4.02
N PHE A 48 0.28 2.26 -2.91
CA PHE A 48 1.08 1.29 -2.15
C PHE A 48 1.42 0.03 -2.96
N ILE A 49 0.48 -0.49 -3.76
CA ILE A 49 0.75 -1.63 -4.65
C ILE A 49 1.81 -1.27 -5.69
N MET A 50 1.70 -0.11 -6.35
CA MET A 50 2.71 0.35 -7.31
C MET A 50 4.08 0.53 -6.67
N LEU A 51 4.15 1.08 -5.45
CA LEU A 51 5.39 1.21 -4.68
C LEU A 51 6.02 -0.15 -4.36
N ILE A 52 5.22 -1.13 -3.93
CA ILE A 52 5.72 -2.50 -3.71
C ILE A 52 6.23 -3.10 -5.02
N LEU A 53 5.51 -2.92 -6.13
CA LEU A 53 5.95 -3.43 -7.43
C LEU A 53 7.25 -2.78 -7.90
N SER A 54 7.41 -1.47 -7.66
CA SER A 54 8.67 -0.73 -7.89
C SER A 54 9.80 -1.38 -7.08
N THR A 55 9.63 -1.54 -5.77
CA THR A 55 10.63 -2.18 -4.90
C THR A 55 10.97 -3.61 -5.38
N ILE A 56 9.96 -4.44 -5.66
CA ILE A 56 10.17 -5.81 -6.16
C ILE A 56 10.94 -5.80 -7.48
N SER A 57 10.61 -4.89 -8.40
CA SER A 57 11.35 -4.75 -9.65
C SER A 57 12.80 -4.37 -9.41
N GLY A 58 13.06 -3.46 -8.47
CA GLY A 58 14.41 -3.09 -8.03
C GLY A 58 15.22 -4.31 -7.60
N PHE A 59 14.67 -5.14 -6.71
CA PHE A 59 15.31 -6.37 -6.25
C PHE A 59 15.50 -7.43 -7.36
N ILE A 60 14.61 -7.50 -8.35
CA ILE A 60 14.71 -8.46 -9.47
C ILE A 60 15.80 -8.05 -10.46
N PHE A 61 15.90 -6.76 -10.76
CA PHE A 61 16.85 -6.24 -11.73
C PHE A 61 18.25 -6.00 -11.15
N ASP A 62 18.35 -5.86 -9.83
CA ASP A 62 19.62 -5.74 -9.15
C ASP A 62 20.43 -7.05 -9.25
N LYS A 63 21.70 -6.93 -9.66
CA LYS A 63 22.68 -8.02 -9.63
C LYS A 63 23.27 -8.14 -8.23
N TRP A 64 22.46 -8.64 -7.28
CA TRP A 64 22.82 -8.94 -5.89
C TRP A 64 24.08 -9.79 -5.66
N VAL A 65 24.70 -10.33 -6.71
CA VAL A 65 25.72 -11.39 -6.62
C VAL A 65 27.13 -10.86 -6.35
N THR A 66 27.40 -9.55 -6.45
CA THR A 66 28.79 -9.04 -6.44
C THR A 66 29.09 -7.80 -5.61
N GLN A 67 28.10 -7.07 -5.09
CA GLN A 67 28.34 -5.83 -4.34
C GLN A 67 27.39 -5.73 -3.14
N SER A 68 27.90 -5.26 -2.00
CA SER A 68 27.13 -5.00 -0.77
C SER A 68 26.75 -3.53 -0.61
N GLU A 69 26.93 -2.73 -1.66
CA GLU A 69 26.67 -1.29 -1.68
C GLU A 69 25.39 -1.00 -2.48
N PHE A 70 24.71 0.09 -2.13
CA PHE A 70 23.54 0.56 -2.88
C PHE A 70 23.92 0.82 -4.34
N LEU A 71 23.23 0.16 -5.26
CA LEU A 71 23.37 0.39 -6.69
C LEU A 71 22.31 1.40 -7.14
N PRO A 72 22.72 2.55 -7.73
CA PRO A 72 21.80 3.47 -8.38
C PRO A 72 20.93 2.77 -9.43
N SER A 73 19.68 3.19 -9.58
CA SER A 73 18.68 2.68 -10.52
C SER A 73 19.18 2.62 -11.97
N TYR A 74 20.08 3.52 -12.37
CA TYR A 74 20.76 3.49 -13.68
C TYR A 74 21.50 2.16 -13.97
N TYR A 75 21.93 1.42 -12.93
CA TYR A 75 22.64 0.15 -13.08
C TYR A 75 21.73 -1.08 -13.17
N LEU A 76 20.40 -0.92 -13.04
CA LEU A 76 19.43 -2.02 -13.12
C LEU A 76 19.13 -2.50 -14.57
N GLY A 77 19.93 -2.04 -15.54
CA GLY A 77 19.82 -2.42 -16.93
C GLY A 77 18.78 -1.61 -17.71
N PRO A 78 18.64 -1.87 -19.03
CA PRO A 78 17.95 -0.95 -19.93
C PRO A 78 16.45 -0.76 -19.67
N ALA A 79 15.81 -1.72 -18.99
CA ALA A 79 14.39 -1.67 -18.65
C ALA A 79 14.14 -1.48 -17.14
N GLY A 80 15.12 -1.78 -16.29
CA GLY A 80 14.95 -1.75 -14.84
C GLY A 80 14.75 -0.34 -14.31
N GLU A 81 15.59 0.60 -14.76
CA GLU A 81 15.51 2.02 -14.39
C GLU A 81 14.11 2.60 -14.67
N ALA A 82 13.64 2.46 -15.91
CA ALA A 82 12.35 3.03 -16.32
C ALA A 82 11.15 2.39 -15.59
N ILE A 83 11.21 1.09 -15.31
CA ILE A 83 10.13 0.37 -14.60
C ILE A 83 10.12 0.78 -13.12
N GLU A 84 11.28 0.77 -12.47
CA GLU A 84 11.39 1.09 -11.05
C GLU A 84 10.98 2.54 -10.77
N LEU A 85 11.60 3.50 -11.46
CA LEU A 85 11.31 4.93 -11.31
C LEU A 85 9.88 5.24 -11.74
N GLY A 86 9.41 4.67 -12.85
CA GLY A 86 8.05 4.90 -13.35
C GLY A 86 6.98 4.43 -12.36
N LEU A 87 7.12 3.22 -11.81
CA LEU A 87 6.20 2.69 -10.80
C LEU A 87 6.33 3.42 -9.46
N GLY A 88 7.55 3.77 -9.07
CA GLY A 88 7.87 4.49 -7.83
C GLY A 88 7.25 5.89 -7.83
N THR A 89 7.49 6.67 -8.88
CA THR A 89 6.96 8.02 -9.03
C THR A 89 5.42 8.03 -9.13
N LEU A 90 4.83 7.16 -9.96
CA LEU A 90 3.37 7.08 -10.09
C LEU A 90 2.71 6.63 -8.78
N GLY A 91 3.28 5.63 -8.12
CA GLY A 91 2.79 5.15 -6.83
C GLY A 91 2.89 6.22 -5.73
N GLY A 92 4.01 6.93 -5.68
CA GLY A 92 4.22 8.06 -4.77
C GLY A 92 3.23 9.20 -5.00
N LEU A 93 2.97 9.57 -6.25
CA LEU A 93 1.96 10.58 -6.59
C LEU A 93 0.55 10.17 -6.14
N PHE A 94 0.17 8.92 -6.33
CA PHE A 94 -1.14 8.42 -5.87
C PHE A 94 -1.27 8.52 -4.35
N VAL A 95 -0.22 8.18 -3.60
CA VAL A 95 -0.22 8.32 -2.13
C VAL A 95 -0.35 9.80 -1.72
N LEU A 96 0.41 10.70 -2.35
CA LEU A 96 0.36 12.14 -2.01
C LEU A 96 -1.01 12.76 -2.33
N ILE A 97 -1.58 12.46 -3.49
CA ILE A 97 -2.93 12.92 -3.87
C ILE A 97 -3.97 12.33 -2.91
N GLY A 98 -3.87 11.03 -2.59
CA GLY A 98 -4.72 10.37 -1.60
C GLY A 98 -4.66 11.06 -0.23
N PHE A 99 -3.47 11.44 0.23
CA PHE A 99 -3.27 12.16 1.48
C PHE A 99 -3.90 13.55 1.47
N LEU A 100 -3.69 14.34 0.41
CA LEU A 100 -4.28 15.66 0.27
C LEU A 100 -5.82 15.61 0.26
N MET A 101 -6.41 14.54 -0.29
CA MET A 101 -7.86 14.31 -0.25
C MET A 101 -8.34 13.84 1.12
N TYR A 102 -7.58 12.97 1.79
CA TYR A 102 -7.96 12.35 3.06
C TYR A 102 -7.85 13.32 4.24
N TRP A 103 -6.71 13.99 4.38
CA TRP A 103 -6.33 14.76 5.58
C TRP A 103 -7.35 15.84 5.98
N PRO A 104 -7.86 16.67 5.05
CA PRO A 104 -8.86 17.69 5.38
C PRO A 104 -10.22 17.10 5.77
N SER A 105 -10.49 15.85 5.40
CA SER A 105 -11.74 15.14 5.70
C SER A 105 -11.67 14.33 7.01
N ARG A 106 -10.46 14.14 7.55
CA ARG A 106 -10.20 13.35 8.75
C ARG A 106 -10.77 14.00 10.01
N PHE A 107 -10.57 15.30 10.18
CA PHE A 107 -10.97 16.06 11.38
C PHE A 107 -12.37 16.67 11.29
N ARG A 108 -13.13 16.39 10.21
CA ARG A 108 -14.49 16.94 10.06
C ARG A 108 -15.45 16.17 10.96
N GLY A 109 -16.02 16.88 11.94
CA GLY A 109 -17.06 16.36 12.84
C GLY A 109 -16.53 15.71 14.12
N GLU A 110 -15.22 15.77 14.38
CA GLU A 110 -14.63 15.37 15.67
C GLU A 110 -14.32 16.63 16.50
N SER A 111 -14.83 16.67 17.73
CA SER A 111 -14.57 17.77 18.68
C SER A 111 -13.19 17.67 19.33
N ASN A 112 -12.50 16.54 19.19
CA ASN A 112 -11.23 16.25 19.83
C ASN A 112 -10.21 15.78 18.79
N LEU A 113 -9.09 16.48 18.66
CA LEU A 113 -8.03 16.23 17.67
C LEU A 113 -7.14 15.04 18.08
N ARG A 114 -7.74 13.86 18.26
CA ARG A 114 -7.00 12.67 18.69
C ARG A 114 -6.39 11.96 17.47
N ILE A 115 -5.05 11.91 17.45
CA ILE A 115 -4.29 11.11 16.48
C ILE A 115 -4.40 9.63 16.87
N THR A 116 -4.79 8.80 15.91
CA THR A 116 -4.89 7.34 16.07
C THR A 116 -3.67 6.64 15.46
N GLY A 117 -3.45 5.37 15.81
CA GLY A 117 -2.37 4.57 15.19
C GLY A 117 -2.47 4.49 13.66
N THR A 118 -3.70 4.50 13.11
CA THR A 118 -3.90 4.57 11.65
C THR A 118 -3.44 5.90 11.06
N ASP A 119 -3.65 7.01 11.77
CA ASP A 119 -3.21 8.34 11.31
C ASP A 119 -1.67 8.40 11.28
N VAL A 120 -1.00 7.83 12.29
CA VAL A 120 0.47 7.71 12.32
C VAL A 120 0.98 6.85 11.17
N PHE A 121 0.32 5.73 10.87
CA PHE A 121 0.68 4.88 9.74
C PHE A 121 0.57 5.60 8.39
N ILE A 122 -0.51 6.38 8.18
CA ILE A 122 -0.67 7.17 6.95
C ILE A 122 0.43 8.24 6.85
N LEU A 123 0.77 8.90 7.95
CA LEU A 123 1.88 9.86 7.97
C LEU A 123 3.22 9.19 7.67
N LEU A 124 3.49 8.02 8.24
CA LEU A 124 4.69 7.23 7.93
C LEU A 124 4.74 6.83 6.46
N LEU A 125 3.62 6.44 5.86
CA LEU A 125 3.52 6.17 4.42
C LEU A 125 3.88 7.41 3.60
N VAL A 126 3.36 8.59 3.96
CA VAL A 126 3.72 9.85 3.28
C VAL A 126 5.19 10.18 3.45
N PHE A 127 5.76 10.07 4.66
CA PHE A 127 7.20 10.31 4.88
C PHE A 127 8.08 9.32 4.12
N THR A 128 7.66 8.07 4.01
CA THR A 128 8.35 7.06 3.20
C THR A 128 8.37 7.47 1.73
N VAL A 129 7.23 7.95 1.19
CA VAL A 129 7.16 8.46 -0.19
C VAL A 129 8.02 9.72 -0.38
N LEU A 130 7.97 10.68 0.56
CA LEU A 130 8.77 11.89 0.48
C LEU A 130 10.26 11.60 0.50
N THR A 131 10.72 10.71 1.39
CA THR A 131 12.12 10.27 1.43
C THR A 131 12.53 9.49 0.18
N GLY A 132 11.60 8.75 -0.43
CA GLY A 132 11.81 8.09 -1.73
C GLY A 132 12.04 9.10 -2.86
N PHE A 133 11.22 10.15 -2.96
CA PHE A 133 11.46 11.22 -3.94
C PHE A 133 12.77 11.97 -3.69
N VAL A 134 13.14 12.18 -2.42
CA VAL A 134 14.45 12.75 -2.09
C VAL A 134 15.59 11.83 -2.53
N LEU A 135 15.41 10.51 -2.45
CA LEU A 135 16.37 9.52 -2.94
C LEU A 135 16.51 9.60 -4.47
N GLU A 136 15.40 9.63 -5.21
CA GLU A 136 15.41 9.79 -6.67
C GLU A 136 16.13 11.08 -7.09
N VAL A 137 15.86 12.20 -6.41
CA VAL A 137 16.56 13.48 -6.67
C VAL A 137 18.04 13.40 -6.28
N ALA A 138 18.37 12.77 -5.15
CA ALA A 138 19.75 12.59 -4.72
C ALA A 138 20.55 11.77 -5.73
N GLU A 139 19.93 10.75 -6.33
CA GLU A 139 20.53 9.93 -7.38
C GLU A 139 20.91 10.74 -8.62
N ILE A 140 20.05 11.67 -9.04
CA ILE A 140 20.28 12.51 -10.23
C ILE A 140 21.36 13.57 -9.97
N PHE A 141 21.39 14.17 -8.79
CA PHE A 141 22.19 15.39 -8.53
C PHE A 141 23.42 15.17 -7.63
N PHE A 142 23.48 14.14 -6.79
CA PHE A 142 24.46 14.02 -5.72
C PHE A 142 24.99 12.60 -5.50
N THR A 143 26.11 12.23 -6.12
CA THR A 143 26.71 10.88 -6.04
C THR A 143 27.11 10.45 -4.61
N TYR A 144 27.61 11.34 -3.76
CA TYR A 144 28.10 10.98 -2.42
C TYR A 144 27.01 10.93 -1.34
N SER A 145 25.85 11.55 -1.58
CA SER A 145 24.79 11.67 -0.57
C SER A 145 23.75 10.54 -0.67
N VAL A 146 23.73 9.79 -1.78
CA VAL A 146 22.72 8.76 -2.06
C VAL A 146 22.67 7.69 -0.97
N THR A 147 23.82 7.20 -0.51
CA THR A 147 23.89 6.16 0.52
C THR A 147 23.23 6.59 1.83
N VAL A 148 23.45 7.83 2.28
CA VAL A 148 22.86 8.35 3.52
C VAL A 148 21.35 8.49 3.37
N VAL A 149 20.89 9.03 2.25
CA VAL A 149 19.45 9.17 1.97
C VAL A 149 18.77 7.81 1.87
N PHE A 150 19.43 6.82 1.26
CA PHE A 150 18.93 5.46 1.17
C PHE A 150 18.74 4.82 2.56
N TRP A 151 19.72 4.97 3.46
CA TRP A 151 19.60 4.48 4.85
C TRP A 151 18.44 5.14 5.60
N ILE A 152 18.24 6.44 5.40
CA ILE A 152 17.09 7.15 5.97
C ILE A 152 15.79 6.58 5.40
N HIS A 153 15.68 6.45 4.08
CA HIS A 153 14.50 5.90 3.43
C HIS A 153 14.17 4.48 3.90
N ILE A 154 15.15 3.57 3.93
CA ILE A 154 14.98 2.19 4.41
C ILE A 154 14.57 2.15 5.88
N SER A 155 15.04 3.08 6.71
CA SER A 155 14.60 3.19 8.11
C SER A 155 13.09 3.52 8.20
N PHE A 156 12.59 4.42 7.34
CA PHE A 156 11.16 4.72 7.25
C PHE A 156 10.35 3.53 6.71
N VAL A 157 10.84 2.86 5.67
CA VAL A 157 10.21 1.64 5.14
C VAL A 157 10.11 0.57 6.23
N PHE A 158 11.17 0.35 6.99
CA PHE A 158 11.19 -0.61 8.08
C PHE A 158 10.17 -0.26 9.18
N LEU A 159 10.11 1.02 9.58
CA LEU A 159 9.12 1.50 10.55
C LEU A 159 7.68 1.37 10.03
N LEU A 160 7.47 1.59 8.73
CA LEU A 160 6.18 1.40 8.08
C LEU A 160 5.72 -0.05 8.19
N PHE A 161 6.59 -1.02 7.88
CA PHE A 161 6.25 -2.44 7.98
C PHE A 161 6.08 -2.93 9.42
N ILE A 162 6.84 -2.39 10.39
CA ILE A 162 6.64 -2.71 11.81
C ILE A 162 5.29 -2.21 12.31
N THR A 163 4.88 -1.02 11.89
CA THR A 163 3.62 -0.41 12.36
C THR A 163 2.39 -0.97 11.65
N MET A 164 2.56 -1.42 10.40
CA MET A 164 1.53 -2.04 9.57
C MET A 164 0.64 -3.07 10.31
N PRO A 165 1.15 -4.12 10.99
CA PRO A 165 0.36 -5.15 11.68
C PRO A 165 -0.53 -4.61 12.82
N TYR A 166 -0.18 -3.46 13.39
CA TYR A 166 -0.88 -2.86 14.53
C TYR A 166 -1.97 -1.86 14.13
N THR A 167 -2.21 -1.69 12.83
CA THR A 167 -3.11 -0.65 12.31
C THR A 167 -4.33 -1.26 11.62
N LYS A 168 -5.30 -0.40 11.26
CA LYS A 168 -6.45 -0.82 10.43
C LYS A 168 -6.05 -1.30 9.03
N PHE A 169 -4.79 -1.12 8.60
CA PHE A 169 -4.30 -1.64 7.33
C PHE A 169 -4.39 -3.17 7.27
N SER A 170 -3.99 -3.86 8.34
CA SER A 170 -4.00 -5.33 8.37
C SER A 170 -5.38 -5.93 8.23
N HIS A 171 -6.42 -5.20 8.65
CA HIS A 171 -7.80 -5.63 8.48
C HIS A 171 -8.12 -5.91 7.00
N VAL A 172 -7.63 -5.07 6.09
CA VAL A 172 -7.85 -5.26 4.64
C VAL A 172 -7.17 -6.55 4.15
N LEU A 173 -5.95 -6.83 4.62
CA LEU A 173 -5.24 -8.07 4.27
C LEU A 173 -5.98 -9.31 4.79
N TYR A 174 -6.44 -9.28 6.04
CA TYR A 174 -7.21 -10.38 6.63
C TYR A 174 -8.54 -10.59 5.91
N GLN A 175 -9.19 -9.51 5.46
CA GLN A 175 -10.45 -9.59 4.72
C GLN A 175 -10.27 -10.30 3.37
N ILE A 176 -9.19 -10.03 2.64
CA ILE A 176 -8.88 -10.71 1.38
C ILE A 176 -8.68 -12.22 1.61
N ILE A 177 -7.95 -12.59 2.66
CA ILE A 177 -7.72 -14.00 3.03
C ILE A 177 -9.05 -14.67 3.41
N TRP A 178 -9.89 -13.98 4.17
CA TRP A 178 -11.20 -14.49 4.56
C TRP A 178 -12.11 -14.71 3.36
N ASN A 179 -12.22 -13.72 2.47
CA ASN A 179 -13.01 -13.82 1.23
C ASN A 179 -12.54 -14.98 0.35
N TYR A 180 -11.21 -15.17 0.25
CA TYR A 180 -10.64 -16.33 -0.43
C TYR A 180 -11.08 -17.64 0.21
N TYR A 181 -10.92 -17.75 1.54
CA TYR A 181 -11.31 -18.94 2.30
C TYR A 181 -12.79 -19.26 2.12
N GLU A 182 -13.66 -18.26 2.26
CA GLU A 182 -15.11 -18.40 2.09
C GLU A 182 -15.49 -18.86 0.67
N ARG A 183 -14.92 -18.24 -0.37
CA ARG A 183 -15.14 -18.63 -1.77
C ARG A 183 -14.63 -20.04 -2.07
N TYR A 184 -13.51 -20.44 -1.48
CA TYR A 184 -12.95 -21.78 -1.62
C TYR A 184 -13.79 -22.84 -0.88
N ALA A 185 -14.19 -22.53 0.35
CA ALA A 185 -15.04 -23.37 1.21
C ALA A 185 -16.40 -23.63 0.54
N ARG A 186 -17.07 -22.57 0.07
CA ARG A 186 -18.35 -22.65 -0.67
C ARG A 186 -18.26 -23.56 -1.90
N ARG A 187 -17.12 -23.55 -2.63
CA ARG A 187 -16.90 -24.39 -3.81
C ARG A 187 -16.54 -25.85 -3.50
N THR A 188 -16.02 -26.12 -2.31
CA THR A 188 -15.68 -27.47 -1.87
C THR A 188 -16.79 -28.13 -1.04
N GLY A 189 -17.92 -27.44 -0.84
CA GLY A 189 -19.05 -27.93 -0.07
C GLY A 189 -18.81 -27.98 1.44
N LYS A 190 -17.64 -27.53 1.91
CA LYS A 190 -17.36 -27.31 3.32
C LYS A 190 -17.86 -25.92 3.66
N GLN A 191 -18.93 -25.79 4.43
CA GLN A 191 -19.36 -24.46 4.87
C GLN A 191 -18.27 -23.85 5.77
N PRO A 192 -17.88 -22.58 5.55
CA PRO A 192 -16.99 -21.90 6.48
C PRO A 192 -17.66 -21.87 7.86
N LYS A 193 -16.93 -22.27 8.92
CA LYS A 193 -17.46 -22.16 10.28
C LYS A 193 -17.62 -20.69 10.62
N ILE A 194 -18.84 -20.18 10.53
CA ILE A 194 -19.21 -18.88 11.10
C ILE A 194 -19.18 -19.07 12.62
N PRO A 195 -18.48 -18.20 13.39
CA PRO A 195 -18.57 -18.24 14.85
C PRO A 195 -20.05 -18.11 15.26
N SER A 196 -20.57 -19.12 15.95
CA SER A 196 -21.95 -19.14 16.42
C SER A 196 -22.12 -18.03 17.48
N GLY A 197 -22.65 -16.88 17.08
CA GLY A 197 -22.83 -15.72 17.96
C GLY A 197 -22.95 -14.36 17.28
N VAL A 198 -22.87 -14.28 15.96
CA VAL A 198 -23.11 -13.04 15.21
C VAL A 198 -24.26 -13.29 14.24
N SER A 199 -25.49 -13.19 14.74
CA SER A 199 -26.73 -13.14 13.95
C SER A 199 -27.44 -11.83 14.22
#